data_AF-A0A2P6TQ86-F1
#
_entry.id   AF-A0A2P6TQ86-F1
#
_cell.length_a   1.000
_cell.length_b   1.000
_cell.length_c   1.000
_cell.angle_alpha   90.00
_cell.angle_beta   90.00
_cell.angle_gamma   90.00
#
_symmetry.space_group_name_H-M   'P 1'
#
loop_
_entity.id
_entity.type
_entity.pdbx_description
1 polymer ?
#
loop_
_entity_poly.entity_id
_entity_poly.type
_entity_poly.pdbx_seq_one_letter_code
_entity_poly.pdbx_strand_id
1 'polypeptide(L)'
;MSDRTSPVPQEGVELEQAPLDDSASEYVAARLAKLDAGAGAGAGAGAGQAMKAVGEGPDQPGMGGALTPQHPATGSAAAGQPETPSAKAEHSSKAKGKGKLAPQPQLAQAGAPEGAAEGGPAAAAAAAGQQEGVDALLQQAGFIKRIDSMSYGIAQSHVKGMRVPAKFYANPKLLSLVVGELETASGGFTAAVQQLCNVATLPGIVGASIGMPDIHSGYGFAIGNVAAFDMDADGVVSPGGVGFDINCGVRMLRTNLHESDIDAKTRERLADRLFDLIPVGVGEAGAVKLSRDDLEHVLKDGMKWTEKRGISWPEDRQVCEEQGCFKGANTSKVSDRAKKRGVVQLGSLGSGNHYTEIQVVDEIYDQAAAATMGVTDRGQVCVMIHTGSRGLGHQVCTDALSACDRAMARAKVKLVDRQLACMPIDSPEGRDYLGAMQAAANFAFGNRSVVMSCVRKAFAEVFGKSARDLDMHMVYDVAHNIAKEEEHQLDGKRVRVLVHRKGATRAFAPHHPMVPEKYREIGQPVLIGGSMGTASYILTGTETAMKETFGSTCHGAGRAMSRSHAVKTMDSKVVLKLLQGRGISVRVATKHLAAEEAPESYKDVDAVVATCHAAGISKKVVRLRPIAVIKG
;
A
#
# COMPACT_ATOMS: atom_id res chain seq x y z
N MET A 1 -61.90 35.29 -25.77
CA MET A 1 -60.50 35.17 -26.24
C MET A 1 -59.79 34.27 -25.24
N SER A 2 -59.46 32.99 -25.49
CA SER A 2 -58.65 32.40 -26.58
C SER A 2 -57.15 32.66 -26.39
N ASP A 3 -56.25 31.67 -26.37
CA ASP A 3 -56.39 30.19 -26.45
C ASP A 3 -55.03 29.52 -26.08
N ARG A 4 -55.03 28.20 -25.80
CA ARG A 4 -53.85 27.28 -25.59
C ARG A 4 -52.95 27.57 -24.36
N THR A 5 -52.41 26.62 -23.59
CA THR A 5 -52.30 25.13 -23.59
C THR A 5 -51.39 24.45 -24.63
N SER A 6 -50.11 24.27 -24.24
CA SER A 6 -49.20 23.16 -24.62
C SER A 6 -48.73 23.03 -26.09
N PRO A 7 -47.65 22.25 -26.38
CA PRO A 7 -46.53 21.80 -25.53
C PRO A 7 -45.15 22.31 -26.05
N VAL A 8 -44.06 21.98 -25.34
CA VAL A 8 -42.69 22.01 -25.87
C VAL A 8 -42.19 20.56 -26.00
N PRO A 9 -41.43 20.16 -27.03
CA PRO A 9 -41.26 18.74 -27.38
C PRO A 9 -40.46 17.92 -26.37
N GLN A 10 -40.84 16.64 -26.22
CA GLN A 10 -39.89 15.60 -25.83
C GLN A 10 -39.09 15.21 -27.08
N GLU A 11 -37.88 15.76 -27.23
CA GLU A 11 -36.89 15.15 -28.11
C GLU A 11 -36.33 13.91 -27.41
N GLY A 12 -36.92 12.76 -27.71
CA GLY A 12 -36.38 11.46 -27.32
C GLY A 12 -35.10 11.19 -28.10
N VAL A 13 -33.95 11.57 -27.52
CA VAL A 13 -32.66 11.08 -27.97
C VAL A 13 -32.58 9.60 -27.60
N GLU A 14 -32.96 8.73 -28.53
CA GLU A 14 -32.56 7.33 -28.49
C GLU A 14 -31.03 7.30 -28.54
N LEU A 15 -30.41 7.06 -27.39
CA LEU A 15 -29.01 6.68 -27.32
C LEU A 15 -28.91 5.26 -27.88
N GLU A 16 -28.77 5.15 -29.21
CA GLU A 16 -28.31 3.92 -29.85
C GLU A 16 -27.08 3.43 -29.09
N GLN A 17 -27.17 2.21 -28.56
CA GLN A 17 -26.02 1.54 -27.96
C GLN A 17 -25.10 1.10 -29.10
N ALA A 18 -24.27 2.04 -29.56
CA ALA A 18 -23.15 1.74 -30.43
C ALA A 18 -22.36 0.58 -29.79
N PRO A 19 -22.12 -0.53 -30.52
CA PRO A 19 -21.50 -1.71 -29.93
C PRO A 19 -20.12 -1.35 -29.36
N LEU A 20 -19.87 -1.78 -28.12
CA LEU A 20 -18.59 -1.60 -27.45
C LEU A 20 -17.54 -2.48 -28.12
N ASP A 21 -16.87 -1.90 -29.12
CA ASP A 21 -15.82 -2.51 -29.91
C ASP A 21 -14.61 -2.95 -29.05
N ASP A 22 -14.19 -4.20 -29.24
CA ASP A 22 -13.04 -4.82 -28.55
C ASP A 22 -11.69 -4.20 -28.94
N SER A 23 -11.63 -3.31 -29.94
CA SER A 23 -10.40 -2.65 -30.40
C SER A 23 -9.61 -1.90 -29.31
N ALA A 24 -10.23 -1.54 -28.18
CA ALA A 24 -9.54 -1.01 -27.01
C ALA A 24 -8.65 -2.07 -26.32
N SER A 25 -9.13 -3.32 -26.24
CA SER A 25 -8.33 -4.48 -25.82
C SER A 25 -7.22 -4.75 -26.84
N GLU A 26 -7.55 -4.69 -28.14
CA GLU A 26 -6.55 -4.83 -29.20
C GLU A 26 -5.48 -3.75 -29.18
N TYR A 27 -5.78 -2.50 -28.80
CA TYR A 27 -4.76 -1.44 -28.71
C TYR A 27 -3.66 -1.80 -27.70
N VAL A 28 -4.05 -2.28 -26.51
CA VAL A 28 -3.11 -2.73 -25.48
C VAL A 28 -2.45 -4.05 -25.91
N ALA A 29 -3.20 -5.00 -26.43
CA ALA A 29 -2.67 -6.29 -26.89
C ALA A 29 -1.65 -6.13 -28.03
N ALA A 30 -1.94 -5.31 -29.04
CA ALA A 30 -1.05 -5.04 -30.18
C ALA A 30 0.17 -4.18 -29.80
N ARG A 31 0.12 -3.40 -28.71
CA ARG A 31 1.31 -2.71 -28.17
C ARG A 31 2.19 -3.64 -27.34
N LEU A 32 1.60 -4.57 -26.60
CA LEU A 32 2.33 -5.62 -25.87
C LEU A 32 2.91 -6.68 -26.81
N ALA A 33 2.17 -7.13 -27.83
CA ALA A 33 2.68 -8.05 -28.87
C ALA A 33 3.84 -7.45 -29.69
N LYS A 34 3.92 -6.12 -29.78
CA LYS A 34 5.10 -5.40 -30.34
C LYS A 34 6.31 -5.34 -29.39
N LEU A 35 6.18 -5.79 -28.14
CA LEU A 35 7.31 -6.09 -27.26
C LEU A 35 7.76 -7.54 -27.46
N ASP A 36 6.83 -8.50 -27.51
CA ASP A 36 7.13 -9.92 -27.78
C ASP A 36 7.85 -10.10 -29.13
N ALA A 37 7.35 -9.45 -30.19
CA ALA A 37 7.99 -9.44 -31.51
C ALA A 37 9.39 -8.77 -31.52
N GLY A 38 9.71 -7.96 -30.50
CA GLY A 38 11.03 -7.34 -30.34
C GLY A 38 12.07 -8.25 -29.68
N ALA A 39 11.66 -9.35 -29.04
CA ALA A 39 12.56 -10.31 -28.40
C ALA A 39 12.99 -11.46 -29.34
N GLY A 40 12.33 -11.63 -30.48
CA GLY A 40 12.48 -12.80 -31.36
C GLY A 40 13.60 -12.74 -32.42
N ALA A 41 14.29 -11.60 -32.59
CA ALA A 41 15.25 -11.40 -33.69
C ALA A 41 16.54 -10.70 -33.22
N GLY A 42 17.56 -11.49 -32.84
CA GLY A 42 18.85 -10.93 -32.40
C GLY A 42 19.96 -11.93 -32.02
N ALA A 43 19.77 -13.24 -32.21
CA ALA A 43 20.74 -14.27 -31.83
C ALA A 43 21.61 -14.72 -33.02
N GLY A 44 22.57 -13.90 -33.47
CA GLY A 44 23.51 -14.31 -34.52
C GLY A 44 24.54 -13.27 -34.94
N ALA A 45 25.83 -13.59 -34.70
CA ALA A 45 27.05 -12.87 -35.12
C ALA A 45 27.25 -11.42 -34.61
N GLY A 46 28.51 -11.00 -34.44
CA GLY A 46 28.86 -9.59 -34.16
C GLY A 46 29.85 -9.30 -33.01
N ALA A 47 30.80 -10.18 -32.72
CA ALA A 47 31.86 -9.87 -31.74
C ALA A 47 33.00 -9.04 -32.39
N GLY A 48 33.05 -7.73 -32.14
CA GLY A 48 34.24 -6.93 -32.47
C GLY A 48 34.06 -5.40 -32.50
N GLN A 49 34.77 -4.71 -31.59
CA GLN A 49 35.06 -3.26 -31.59
C GLN A 49 33.81 -2.35 -31.36
N ALA A 50 33.87 -1.19 -30.69
CA ALA A 50 35.00 -0.28 -30.53
C ALA A 50 34.93 0.66 -29.29
N MET A 51 36.09 1.26 -28.98
CA MET A 51 36.34 2.57 -28.33
C MET A 51 35.77 2.92 -26.93
N LYS A 52 36.72 3.00 -25.98
CA LYS A 52 37.09 4.19 -25.17
C LYS A 52 35.95 5.03 -24.55
N ALA A 53 35.81 4.92 -23.23
CA ALA A 53 35.23 5.98 -22.40
C ALA A 53 36.16 7.22 -22.35
N VAL A 54 35.56 8.39 -22.16
CA VAL A 54 36.23 9.65 -21.76
C VAL A 54 35.94 9.88 -20.28
N GLY A 55 36.91 10.43 -19.54
CA GLY A 55 36.92 10.36 -18.07
C GLY A 55 35.99 11.33 -17.35
N GLU A 56 35.59 10.94 -16.14
CA GLU A 56 35.23 11.84 -15.05
C GLU A 56 36.46 12.09 -14.16
N GLY A 57 36.59 13.30 -13.62
CA GLY A 57 37.68 13.67 -12.71
C GLY A 57 37.19 14.67 -11.64
N PRO A 58 37.43 14.42 -10.34
CA PRO A 58 37.10 15.36 -9.27
C PRO A 58 38.33 16.19 -8.86
N ASP A 59 38.25 17.51 -8.94
CA ASP A 59 39.29 18.42 -8.44
C ASP A 59 39.22 18.61 -6.91
N GLN A 60 40.27 18.20 -6.20
CA GLN A 60 40.84 18.94 -5.07
C GLN A 60 42.37 18.80 -5.06
N PRO A 61 43.13 19.87 -4.76
CA PRO A 61 44.58 19.87 -4.89
C PRO A 61 45.31 19.24 -3.70
N GLY A 62 46.24 18.32 -3.98
CA GLY A 62 47.18 17.74 -3.00
C GLY A 62 48.63 17.88 -3.48
N MET A 63 49.53 18.29 -2.58
CA MET A 63 50.96 18.45 -2.87
C MET A 63 51.62 17.13 -3.27
N GLY A 64 52.53 17.17 -4.24
CA GLY A 64 53.22 15.99 -4.75
C GLY A 64 54.45 15.54 -3.94
N GLY A 65 54.91 14.33 -4.24
CA GLY A 65 56.16 13.74 -3.76
C GLY A 65 56.48 12.48 -4.55
N ALA A 66 57.70 12.35 -5.06
CA ALA A 66 58.10 11.21 -5.88
C ALA A 66 58.63 10.06 -5.01
N LEU A 67 58.57 8.82 -5.53
CA LEU A 67 59.77 7.98 -5.79
C LEU A 67 59.39 6.59 -6.34
N THR A 68 60.21 6.11 -7.27
CA THR A 68 60.36 4.70 -7.69
C THR A 68 61.77 4.24 -7.23
N PRO A 69 62.29 3.02 -7.53
CA PRO A 69 61.72 1.85 -8.21
C PRO A 69 61.97 0.50 -7.47
N GLN A 70 61.54 -0.65 -8.02
CA GLN A 70 62.43 -1.74 -8.53
C GLN A 70 61.67 -3.01 -8.99
N HIS A 71 62.28 -3.74 -9.93
CA HIS A 71 61.87 -4.99 -10.61
C HIS A 71 63.13 -5.92 -10.71
N PRO A 72 63.09 -7.16 -11.26
CA PRO A 72 62.01 -7.93 -11.91
C PRO A 72 61.44 -9.05 -10.98
N ALA A 73 61.42 -10.39 -11.16
CA ALA A 73 61.74 -11.40 -12.20
C ALA A 73 61.11 -12.77 -11.80
N THR A 74 60.83 -13.81 -12.63
CA THR A 74 60.54 -14.01 -14.09
C THR A 74 60.00 -15.45 -14.29
N GLY A 75 59.08 -15.68 -15.26
CA GLY A 75 58.62 -17.02 -15.69
C GLY A 75 57.08 -17.19 -15.56
N SER A 76 56.26 -17.56 -16.55
CA SER A 76 56.35 -18.46 -17.74
C SER A 76 56.13 -19.94 -17.41
N ALA A 77 55.27 -20.72 -18.09
CA ALA A 77 54.12 -20.44 -18.98
C ALA A 77 53.36 -21.76 -19.28
N ALA A 78 52.09 -21.68 -19.76
CA ALA A 78 51.43 -22.55 -20.76
C ALA A 78 51.46 -24.11 -20.64
N ALA A 79 50.54 -24.89 -21.22
CA ALA A 79 49.14 -24.73 -21.66
C ALA A 79 48.58 -26.15 -21.98
N GLY A 80 47.26 -26.34 -22.07
CA GLY A 80 46.69 -27.62 -22.51
C GLY A 80 45.17 -27.75 -22.30
N GLN A 81 44.44 -27.82 -23.41
CA GLN A 81 43.03 -28.24 -23.53
C GLN A 81 42.98 -29.51 -24.41
N PRO A 82 41.80 -30.09 -24.74
CA PRO A 82 40.70 -30.55 -23.88
C PRO A 82 40.31 -32.01 -24.24
N GLU A 83 39.34 -32.64 -23.56
CA GLU A 83 38.50 -33.68 -24.21
C GLU A 83 37.20 -34.04 -23.45
N THR A 84 36.24 -34.62 -24.17
CA THR A 84 34.95 -35.22 -23.73
C THR A 84 34.48 -36.22 -24.81
N PRO A 85 33.47 -37.11 -24.63
CA PRO A 85 32.74 -37.53 -23.42
C PRO A 85 32.72 -39.07 -23.23
N SER A 86 32.09 -39.59 -22.17
CA SER A 86 31.61 -40.99 -22.10
C SER A 86 30.46 -41.18 -21.08
N ALA A 87 29.85 -42.38 -21.01
CA ALA A 87 28.53 -42.59 -20.39
C ALA A 87 28.35 -43.96 -19.67
N LYS A 88 27.19 -44.09 -18.98
CA LYS A 88 26.55 -45.29 -18.41
C LYS A 88 27.21 -45.97 -17.19
N ALA A 89 26.39 -46.11 -16.13
CA ALA A 89 26.25 -47.35 -15.37
C ALA A 89 24.88 -47.37 -14.64
N GLU A 90 24.15 -48.47 -14.72
CA GLU A 90 23.01 -48.79 -13.85
C GLU A 90 23.42 -49.91 -12.88
N HIS A 91 22.93 -49.92 -11.64
CA HIS A 91 22.46 -51.17 -11.01
C HIS A 91 21.67 -50.94 -9.71
N SER A 92 21.07 -52.02 -9.17
CA SER A 92 19.85 -51.96 -8.38
C SER A 92 19.86 -52.80 -7.08
N SER A 93 18.91 -52.51 -6.20
CA SER A 93 18.47 -53.32 -5.04
C SER A 93 19.49 -53.41 -3.87
N LYS A 94 19.10 -53.59 -2.59
CA LYS A 94 17.90 -54.27 -2.03
C LYS A 94 17.32 -53.55 -0.82
N ALA A 95 16.06 -53.87 -0.49
CA ALA A 95 15.35 -53.37 0.69
C ALA A 95 15.40 -54.36 1.88
N LYS A 96 15.36 -53.82 3.11
CA LYS A 96 14.77 -54.44 4.33
C LYS A 96 14.71 -53.41 5.47
N GLY A 97 13.60 -53.33 6.19
CA GLY A 97 13.46 -52.43 7.35
C GLY A 97 12.01 -52.00 7.62
N LYS A 98 11.21 -52.85 8.30
CA LYS A 98 9.84 -52.50 8.71
C LYS A 98 9.88 -51.69 10.02
N GLY A 99 9.64 -50.38 9.94
CA GLY A 99 9.30 -49.54 11.10
C GLY A 99 7.81 -49.20 11.11
N LYS A 100 7.10 -49.49 12.21
CA LYS A 100 5.72 -49.01 12.39
C LYS A 100 5.75 -47.54 12.81
N LEU A 101 5.15 -46.66 12.02
CA LEU A 101 4.79 -45.30 12.46
C LEU A 101 3.34 -45.29 12.93
N ALA A 102 3.08 -44.59 14.04
CA ALA A 102 1.74 -44.44 14.60
C ALA A 102 0.88 -43.49 13.75
N PRO A 103 -0.46 -43.65 13.74
CA PRO A 103 -1.35 -42.71 13.07
C PRO A 103 -1.25 -41.31 13.71
N GLN A 104 -1.23 -40.27 12.88
CA GLN A 104 -1.37 -38.90 13.34
C GLN A 104 -2.80 -38.67 13.87
N PRO A 105 -2.99 -37.88 14.94
CA PRO A 105 -4.33 -37.55 15.42
C PRO A 105 -5.07 -36.70 14.39
N GLN A 106 -6.30 -37.08 14.07
CA GLN A 106 -7.20 -36.28 13.24
C GLN A 106 -7.59 -35.01 14.01
N LEU A 107 -7.37 -33.83 13.41
CA LEU A 107 -7.94 -32.59 13.92
C LEU A 107 -9.45 -32.60 13.67
N ALA A 108 -10.22 -32.92 14.70
CA ALA A 108 -11.67 -32.87 14.66
C ALA A 108 -12.16 -31.44 14.42
N GLN A 109 -13.11 -31.27 13.51
CA GLN A 109 -13.78 -29.99 13.30
C GLN A 109 -14.66 -29.66 14.52
N ALA A 110 -14.25 -28.68 15.32
CA ALA A 110 -15.11 -28.09 16.33
C ALA A 110 -16.10 -27.14 15.64
N GLY A 111 -17.35 -27.58 15.48
CA GLY A 111 -18.44 -26.69 15.07
C GLY A 111 -18.69 -25.63 16.14
N ALA A 112 -18.86 -24.37 15.73
CA ALA A 112 -19.22 -23.29 16.65
C ALA A 112 -20.69 -23.43 17.10
N PRO A 113 -20.99 -23.39 18.41
CA PRO A 113 -22.36 -23.21 18.87
C PRO A 113 -22.76 -21.73 18.76
N GLU A 114 -23.88 -21.45 18.10
CA GLU A 114 -24.56 -20.17 18.26
C GLU A 114 -25.23 -20.11 19.64
N GLY A 115 -25.05 -19.00 20.36
CA GLY A 115 -25.66 -18.80 21.67
C GLY A 115 -24.90 -17.78 22.52
N ALA A 116 -25.47 -16.58 22.65
CA ALA A 116 -24.94 -15.59 23.59
C ALA A 116 -25.32 -15.99 25.03
N ALA A 117 -24.30 -16.32 25.84
CA ALA A 117 -24.43 -16.60 27.26
C ALA A 117 -23.21 -16.05 28.02
N GLU A 118 -23.35 -15.88 29.33
CA GLU A 118 -22.46 -15.05 30.15
C GLU A 118 -21.05 -15.63 30.33
N GLY A 119 -20.05 -14.74 30.43
CA GLY A 119 -18.64 -15.10 30.54
C GLY A 119 -18.30 -15.78 31.87
N GLY A 120 -18.15 -17.10 31.85
CA GLY A 120 -17.78 -17.90 33.03
C GLY A 120 -16.41 -17.54 33.64
N PRO A 121 -16.10 -18.03 34.87
CA PRO A 121 -14.99 -17.55 35.68
C PRO A 121 -13.60 -17.68 35.02
N ALA A 122 -13.40 -18.63 34.10
CA ALA A 122 -12.16 -18.75 33.34
C ALA A 122 -11.94 -17.56 32.37
N ALA A 123 -13.00 -17.04 31.76
CA ALA A 123 -12.93 -15.84 30.91
C ALA A 123 -12.68 -14.58 31.75
N ALA A 124 -13.33 -14.48 32.93
CA ALA A 124 -13.08 -13.39 33.87
C ALA A 124 -11.62 -13.39 34.38
N ALA A 125 -11.06 -14.55 34.73
CA ALA A 125 -9.66 -14.69 35.13
C ALA A 125 -8.68 -14.35 34.00
N ALA A 126 -8.97 -14.76 32.76
CA ALA A 126 -8.16 -14.40 31.60
C ALA A 126 -8.19 -12.88 31.31
N ALA A 127 -9.36 -12.24 31.46
CA ALA A 127 -9.50 -10.79 31.34
C ALA A 127 -8.73 -10.04 32.45
N ALA A 128 -8.80 -10.53 33.70
CA ALA A 128 -8.04 -9.96 34.83
C ALA A 128 -6.52 -10.03 34.60
N GLY A 129 -5.99 -11.19 34.18
CA GLY A 129 -4.55 -11.31 33.88
C GLY A 129 -4.08 -10.44 32.70
N GLN A 130 -4.95 -10.20 31.71
CA GLN A 130 -4.65 -9.22 30.64
C GLN A 130 -4.69 -7.77 31.15
N GLN A 131 -5.62 -7.44 32.04
CA GLN A 131 -5.74 -6.13 32.68
C GLN A 131 -4.48 -5.79 33.50
N GLU A 132 -4.01 -6.72 34.35
CA GLU A 132 -2.78 -6.58 35.14
C GLU A 132 -1.55 -6.34 34.25
N GLY A 133 -1.42 -7.08 33.14
CA GLY A 133 -0.34 -6.90 32.18
C GLY A 133 -0.37 -5.53 31.46
N VAL A 134 -1.57 -5.01 31.15
CA VAL A 134 -1.72 -3.65 30.59
C VAL A 134 -1.32 -2.59 31.61
N ASP A 135 -1.78 -2.69 32.86
CA ASP A 135 -1.52 -1.65 33.85
C ASP A 135 -0.04 -1.62 34.29
N ALA A 136 0.66 -2.76 34.27
CA ALA A 136 2.12 -2.81 34.40
C ALA A 136 2.85 -2.07 33.25
N LEU A 137 2.46 -2.29 31.99
CA LEU A 137 3.02 -1.58 30.84
C LEU A 137 2.76 -0.06 30.89
N LEU A 138 1.57 0.35 31.34
CA LEU A 138 1.23 1.77 31.51
C LEU A 138 1.99 2.41 32.69
N GLN A 139 2.28 1.65 33.75
CA GLN A 139 3.13 2.09 34.86
C GLN A 139 4.59 2.25 34.41
N GLN A 140 5.12 1.31 33.63
CA GLN A 140 6.46 1.36 33.03
C GLN A 140 6.62 2.55 32.08
N ALA A 141 5.63 2.81 31.22
CA ALA A 141 5.65 3.98 30.34
C ALA A 141 5.45 5.31 31.09
N GLY A 142 4.66 5.33 32.17
CA GLY A 142 4.48 6.47 33.08
C GLY A 142 3.64 7.63 32.53
N PHE A 143 3.89 8.08 31.29
CA PHE A 143 3.20 9.22 30.66
C PHE A 143 1.96 8.84 29.82
N ILE A 144 1.84 7.57 29.43
CA ILE A 144 0.65 7.04 28.74
C ILE A 144 -0.46 6.78 29.78
N LYS A 145 -1.71 7.08 29.42
CA LYS A 145 -2.91 6.80 30.23
C LYS A 145 -3.97 6.09 29.40
N ARG A 146 -4.66 5.11 29.99
CA ARG A 146 -5.83 4.46 29.37
C ARG A 146 -6.98 5.47 29.29
N ILE A 147 -7.66 5.56 28.15
CA ILE A 147 -8.91 6.34 27.99
C ILE A 147 -10.11 5.38 28.10
N ASP A 148 -10.05 4.29 27.32
CA ASP A 148 -11.10 3.27 27.23
C ASP A 148 -10.47 1.86 27.03
N SER A 149 -11.24 0.87 26.60
CA SER A 149 -10.75 -0.51 26.40
C SER A 149 -9.84 -0.69 25.18
N MET A 150 -9.87 0.24 24.22
CA MET A 150 -9.14 0.18 22.95
C MET A 150 -8.30 1.42 22.66
N SER A 151 -8.34 2.47 23.50
CA SER A 151 -7.57 3.70 23.26
C SER A 151 -6.88 4.29 24.50
N TYR A 152 -5.76 4.97 24.22
CA TYR A 152 -4.84 5.55 25.20
C TYR A 152 -4.50 6.98 24.80
N GLY A 153 -4.25 7.82 25.80
CA GLY A 153 -3.90 9.23 25.64
C GLY A 153 -2.54 9.58 26.24
N ILE A 154 -1.92 10.60 25.67
CA ILE A 154 -0.79 11.33 26.25
C ILE A 154 -1.20 12.79 26.41
N ALA A 155 -1.03 13.30 27.63
CA ALA A 155 -1.44 14.65 27.98
C ALA A 155 -0.64 15.71 27.21
N GLN A 156 -1.30 16.82 26.84
CA GLN A 156 -0.68 17.96 26.15
C GLN A 156 0.51 18.57 26.94
N SER A 157 0.61 18.35 28.25
CA SER A 157 1.75 18.81 29.06
C SER A 157 3.02 17.96 28.91
N HIS A 158 2.98 16.81 28.20
CA HIS A 158 4.08 15.84 28.17
C HIS A 158 5.32 16.34 27.41
N VAL A 159 5.16 16.86 26.18
CA VAL A 159 6.25 17.45 25.40
C VAL A 159 6.06 18.96 25.32
N LYS A 160 7.10 19.71 25.70
CA LYS A 160 7.08 21.18 25.68
C LYS A 160 6.81 21.70 24.27
N GLY A 161 5.64 22.32 24.08
CA GLY A 161 5.19 22.88 22.81
C GLY A 161 4.02 22.14 22.17
N MET A 162 3.53 21.04 22.76
CA MET A 162 2.29 20.39 22.31
C MET A 162 1.10 21.36 22.38
N ARG A 163 0.36 21.46 21.27
CA ARG A 163 -0.82 22.32 21.08
C ARG A 163 -2.14 21.56 21.29
N VAL A 164 -2.08 20.24 21.20
CA VAL A 164 -3.16 19.27 21.38
C VAL A 164 -2.64 18.05 22.16
N PRO A 165 -3.49 17.20 22.76
CA PRO A 165 -3.08 15.88 23.23
C PRO A 165 -2.70 14.95 22.07
N ALA A 166 -2.08 13.82 22.40
CA ALA A 166 -1.97 12.68 21.49
C ALA A 166 -2.87 11.52 21.94
N LYS A 167 -3.45 10.78 20.99
CA LYS A 167 -4.30 9.60 21.21
C LYS A 167 -3.77 8.45 20.36
N PHE A 168 -3.84 7.21 20.82
CA PHE A 168 -3.67 6.05 19.94
C PHE A 168 -4.60 4.90 20.30
N TYR A 169 -4.92 4.06 19.31
CA TYR A 169 -5.75 2.88 19.47
C TYR A 169 -4.89 1.62 19.53
N ALA A 170 -5.13 0.74 20.51
CA ALA A 170 -4.48 -0.56 20.64
C ALA A 170 -5.32 -1.51 21.52
N ASN A 171 -5.40 -2.79 21.17
CA ASN A 171 -5.77 -3.83 22.14
C ASN A 171 -4.52 -4.22 22.99
N PRO A 172 -4.65 -5.01 24.07
CA PRO A 172 -3.53 -5.39 24.94
C PRO A 172 -2.32 -6.02 24.21
N LYS A 173 -2.57 -6.83 23.16
CA LYS A 173 -1.53 -7.48 22.34
C LYS A 173 -0.76 -6.48 21.46
N LEU A 174 -1.40 -5.39 21.05
CA LEU A 174 -0.76 -4.32 20.29
C LEU A 174 -0.09 -3.27 21.19
N LEU A 175 -0.63 -3.04 22.39
CA LEU A 175 -0.05 -2.12 23.37
C LEU A 175 1.37 -2.54 23.76
N SER A 176 1.62 -3.84 24.01
CA SER A 176 2.96 -4.33 24.36
C SER A 176 4.01 -4.09 23.27
N LEU A 177 3.61 -4.14 21.99
CA LEU A 177 4.49 -3.78 20.86
C LEU A 177 4.75 -2.27 20.80
N VAL A 178 3.71 -1.45 21.02
CA VAL A 178 3.80 0.02 20.99
C VAL A 178 4.60 0.58 22.18
N VAL A 179 4.48 -0.04 23.35
CA VAL A 179 5.30 0.29 24.54
C VAL A 179 6.73 -0.25 24.39
N GLY A 180 6.92 -1.46 23.86
CA GLY A 180 8.25 -2.02 23.59
C GLY A 180 9.06 -1.24 22.54
N GLU A 181 8.40 -0.51 21.65
CA GLU A 181 9.08 0.41 20.72
C GLU A 181 9.78 1.57 21.45
N LEU A 182 9.31 1.98 22.64
CA LEU A 182 9.97 3.02 23.45
C LEU A 182 11.40 2.62 23.89
N GLU A 183 11.63 1.33 24.12
CA GLU A 183 12.91 0.78 24.57
C GLU A 183 13.80 0.33 23.39
N THR A 184 13.19 -0.04 22.26
CA THR A 184 13.88 -0.63 21.11
C THR A 184 14.10 0.33 19.93
N ALA A 185 13.51 1.54 19.97
CA ALA A 185 13.66 2.57 18.94
C ALA A 185 15.15 2.87 18.66
N SER A 186 15.56 2.56 17.43
CA SER A 186 16.97 2.55 17.02
C SER A 186 17.09 2.82 15.51
N GLY A 187 18.30 3.13 15.04
CA GLY A 187 18.55 3.41 13.63
C GLY A 187 18.16 4.82 13.15
N GLY A 188 18.05 5.78 14.08
CA GLY A 188 17.85 7.20 13.77
C GLY A 188 16.41 7.68 13.70
N PHE A 189 15.46 6.87 14.18
CA PHE A 189 14.05 7.24 14.36
C PHE A 189 13.67 7.20 15.85
N THR A 190 12.81 8.12 16.25
CA THR A 190 12.13 8.14 17.55
C THR A 190 10.97 7.14 17.57
N ALA A 191 10.65 6.55 18.72
CA ALA A 191 9.51 5.64 18.89
C ALA A 191 8.19 6.32 18.46
N ALA A 192 7.24 5.58 17.90
CA ALA A 192 6.05 6.14 17.28
C ALA A 192 5.18 6.96 18.26
N VAL A 193 5.09 6.54 19.52
CA VAL A 193 4.38 7.30 20.57
C VAL A 193 5.02 8.67 20.80
N GLN A 194 6.36 8.75 20.78
CA GLN A 194 7.08 10.03 20.84
C GLN A 194 6.84 10.84 19.57
N GLN A 195 6.76 10.20 18.40
CA GLN A 195 6.43 10.87 17.14
C GLN A 195 5.02 11.46 17.13
N LEU A 196 4.01 10.80 17.71
CA LEU A 196 2.68 11.39 17.92
C LEU A 196 2.78 12.70 18.74
N CYS A 197 3.55 12.68 19.83
CA CYS A 197 3.73 13.83 20.71
C CYS A 197 4.53 14.96 20.02
N ASN A 198 5.51 14.61 19.19
CA ASN A 198 6.26 15.57 18.38
C ASN A 198 5.36 16.23 17.31
N VAL A 199 4.51 15.44 16.61
CA VAL A 199 3.51 15.94 15.65
C VAL A 199 2.52 16.88 16.33
N ALA A 200 2.11 16.58 17.57
CA ALA A 200 1.24 17.43 18.37
C ALA A 200 1.81 18.83 18.72
N THR A 201 3.09 19.12 18.41
CA THR A 201 3.65 20.49 18.55
C THR A 201 3.46 21.38 17.33
N LEU A 202 3.03 20.82 16.18
CA LEU A 202 3.06 21.52 14.90
C LEU A 202 2.00 22.65 14.78
N PRO A 203 2.31 23.78 14.10
CA PRO A 203 1.38 24.90 13.95
C PRO A 203 0.04 24.52 13.32
N GLY A 204 -1.05 25.09 13.85
CA GLY A 204 -2.43 24.84 13.46
C GLY A 204 -2.96 23.41 13.58
N ILE A 205 -2.29 22.48 14.28
CA ILE A 205 -2.87 21.16 14.54
C ILE A 205 -4.12 21.27 15.44
N VAL A 206 -5.16 20.50 15.13
CA VAL A 206 -6.45 20.51 15.85
C VAL A 206 -6.89 19.11 16.31
N GLY A 207 -7.73 19.07 17.35
CA GLY A 207 -8.21 17.82 17.96
C GLY A 207 -7.11 17.07 18.72
N ALA A 208 -6.41 16.17 18.02
CA ALA A 208 -5.30 15.37 18.56
C ALA A 208 -4.36 14.89 17.46
N SER A 209 -3.13 14.55 17.83
CA SER A 209 -2.26 13.69 17.01
C SER A 209 -2.63 12.22 17.26
N ILE A 210 -3.06 11.51 16.21
CA ILE A 210 -3.79 10.23 16.35
C ILE A 210 -2.98 9.07 15.77
N GLY A 211 -2.82 7.99 16.55
CA GLY A 211 -2.21 6.73 16.16
C GLY A 211 -3.22 5.59 15.94
N MET A 212 -3.16 4.94 14.79
CA MET A 212 -3.92 3.72 14.47
C MET A 212 -3.22 2.47 15.06
N PRO A 213 -3.89 1.30 15.17
CA PRO A 213 -3.29 0.14 15.86
C PRO A 213 -2.08 -0.47 15.14
N ASP A 214 -1.95 -0.20 13.83
CA ASP A 214 -0.78 -0.50 13.00
C ASP A 214 0.40 0.46 13.21
N ILE A 215 0.33 1.42 14.14
CA ILE A 215 1.34 2.48 14.33
C ILE A 215 2.76 1.97 14.63
N HIS A 216 3.76 2.49 13.93
CA HIS A 216 5.20 2.20 14.13
C HIS A 216 6.08 3.36 13.61
N SER A 217 7.33 3.43 14.07
CA SER A 217 8.25 4.55 13.77
C SER A 217 8.39 4.83 12.27
N GLY A 218 8.32 6.12 11.91
CA GLY A 218 8.48 6.62 10.55
C GLY A 218 9.36 7.85 10.47
N TYR A 219 9.46 8.45 9.28
CA TYR A 219 10.16 9.73 9.10
C TYR A 219 9.32 10.90 9.67
N GLY A 220 9.70 11.44 10.82
CA GLY A 220 9.03 12.54 11.53
C GLY A 220 7.69 12.16 12.13
N PHE A 221 6.68 11.99 11.27
CA PHE A 221 5.41 11.37 11.64
C PHE A 221 5.60 9.86 11.70
N ALA A 222 4.93 9.18 12.62
CA ALA A 222 4.84 7.72 12.61
C ALA A 222 4.08 7.23 11.35
N ILE A 223 4.32 5.98 10.94
CA ILE A 223 3.40 5.26 10.05
C ILE A 223 2.25 4.79 10.93
N GLY A 224 1.00 4.87 10.46
CA GLY A 224 -0.21 4.74 11.28
C GLY A 224 -0.68 6.06 11.90
N ASN A 225 -0.16 7.23 11.48
CA ASN A 225 -0.49 8.52 12.09
C ASN A 225 -1.46 9.34 11.22
N VAL A 226 -2.45 9.94 11.89
CA VAL A 226 -3.38 10.94 11.35
C VAL A 226 -3.25 12.24 12.15
N ALA A 227 -3.20 13.37 11.46
CA ALA A 227 -3.25 14.70 12.08
C ALA A 227 -3.98 15.68 11.15
N ALA A 228 -4.88 16.49 11.72
CA ALA A 228 -5.63 17.53 11.01
C ALA A 228 -5.06 18.91 11.33
N PHE A 229 -4.90 19.75 10.31
CA PHE A 229 -4.37 21.10 10.42
C PHE A 229 -5.38 22.13 9.90
N ASP A 230 -5.72 23.11 10.72
CA ASP A 230 -6.70 24.16 10.39
C ASP A 230 -6.22 25.01 9.20
N MET A 231 -7.00 25.01 8.12
CA MET A 231 -6.67 25.70 6.88
C MET A 231 -6.97 27.21 6.92
N ASP A 232 -7.75 27.66 7.90
CA ASP A 232 -8.13 29.06 8.08
C ASP A 232 -7.34 29.74 9.23
N ALA A 233 -6.30 29.06 9.75
CA ALA A 233 -5.42 29.51 10.85
C ALA A 233 -3.91 29.29 10.56
N ASP A 234 -3.08 28.98 11.58
CA ASP A 234 -1.61 28.79 11.42
C ASP A 234 -1.20 27.39 10.92
N GLY A 235 -2.08 26.68 10.21
CA GLY A 235 -1.90 25.29 9.77
C GLY A 235 -0.73 25.05 8.81
N VAL A 236 -0.15 23.85 8.91
CA VAL A 236 0.99 23.42 8.10
C VAL A 236 0.69 22.18 7.25
N VAL A 237 1.41 22.08 6.14
CA VAL A 237 1.59 20.84 5.38
C VAL A 237 3.00 20.30 5.63
N SER A 238 3.13 18.99 5.90
CA SER A 238 4.41 18.30 6.06
C SER A 238 4.53 17.14 5.08
N PRO A 239 5.53 17.12 4.18
CA PRO A 239 5.83 15.94 3.36
C PRO A 239 6.16 14.71 4.22
N GLY A 240 6.74 14.91 5.40
CA GLY A 240 6.96 13.86 6.40
C GLY A 240 5.65 13.25 6.92
N GLY A 241 4.56 14.01 6.97
CA GLY A 241 3.22 13.57 7.37
C GLY A 241 2.36 12.96 6.26
N VAL A 242 2.81 13.04 5.00
CA VAL A 242 2.24 12.29 3.87
C VAL A 242 3.01 11.00 3.61
N GLY A 243 4.33 11.04 3.77
CA GLY A 243 5.25 9.95 3.42
C GLY A 243 5.90 10.13 2.05
N PHE A 244 6.86 9.26 1.74
CA PHE A 244 7.62 9.34 0.49
C PHE A 244 6.83 8.79 -0.71
N ASP A 245 6.20 7.62 -0.60
CA ASP A 245 5.30 7.15 -1.66
C ASP A 245 3.90 7.75 -1.48
N ILE A 246 3.71 8.90 -2.12
CA ILE A 246 2.47 9.68 -2.16
C ILE A 246 1.38 8.87 -2.88
N ASN A 247 0.18 8.78 -2.29
CA ASN A 247 -0.89 7.88 -2.72
C ASN A 247 -0.39 6.44 -2.94
N CYS A 248 0.54 5.95 -2.11
CA CYS A 248 0.52 4.53 -1.80
C CYS A 248 -0.85 4.19 -1.20
N GLY A 249 -1.42 3.08 -1.67
CA GLY A 249 -2.83 2.78 -1.53
C GLY A 249 -3.16 1.41 -2.11
N VAL A 250 -4.39 0.99 -1.86
CA VAL A 250 -4.89 -0.35 -2.17
C VAL A 250 -6.08 -0.25 -3.10
N ARG A 251 -6.10 -1.10 -4.13
CA ARG A 251 -7.22 -1.33 -5.04
C ARG A 251 -7.66 -2.79 -4.92
N MET A 252 -8.96 -3.06 -5.00
CA MET A 252 -9.49 -4.41 -4.98
C MET A 252 -10.43 -4.66 -6.16
N LEU A 253 -10.34 -5.84 -6.76
CA LEU A 253 -11.29 -6.38 -7.72
C LEU A 253 -11.99 -7.60 -7.10
N ARG A 254 -13.27 -7.77 -7.44
CA ARG A 254 -14.00 -9.02 -7.27
C ARG A 254 -13.90 -9.86 -8.55
N THR A 255 -14.37 -11.10 -8.52
CA THR A 255 -14.64 -11.92 -9.71
C THR A 255 -15.91 -12.75 -9.48
N ASN A 256 -16.41 -13.46 -10.49
CA ASN A 256 -17.43 -14.50 -10.32
C ASN A 256 -16.86 -15.92 -10.11
N LEU A 257 -15.52 -16.05 -10.02
CA LEU A 257 -14.83 -17.30 -9.74
C LEU A 257 -14.86 -17.63 -8.25
N HIS A 258 -14.83 -18.92 -7.94
CA HIS A 258 -14.68 -19.46 -6.59
C HIS A 258 -13.36 -20.25 -6.47
N GLU A 259 -12.93 -20.54 -5.24
CA GLU A 259 -11.71 -21.33 -4.98
C GLU A 259 -11.75 -22.72 -5.64
N SER A 260 -12.96 -23.30 -5.82
CA SER A 260 -13.19 -24.52 -6.59
C SER A 260 -12.72 -24.45 -8.05
N ASP A 261 -12.68 -23.25 -8.62
CA ASP A 261 -12.30 -23.00 -10.01
C ASP A 261 -10.78 -22.79 -10.17
N ILE A 262 -10.05 -22.69 -9.05
CA ILE A 262 -8.61 -22.40 -9.01
C ILE A 262 -7.87 -23.58 -8.36
N ASP A 263 -7.74 -24.66 -9.14
CA ASP A 263 -6.85 -25.77 -8.81
C ASP A 263 -5.39 -25.32 -8.67
N ALA A 264 -4.55 -26.16 -8.06
CA ALA A 264 -3.14 -25.83 -7.83
C ALA A 264 -2.38 -25.48 -9.13
N LYS A 265 -2.71 -26.09 -10.27
CA LYS A 265 -2.09 -25.79 -11.57
C LYS A 265 -2.52 -24.43 -12.11
N THR A 266 -3.81 -24.09 -11.99
CA THR A 266 -4.37 -22.80 -12.39
C THR A 266 -3.84 -21.68 -11.51
N ARG A 267 -3.67 -21.93 -10.21
CA ARG A 267 -3.07 -21.00 -9.25
C ARG A 267 -1.62 -20.64 -9.58
N GLU A 268 -0.77 -21.63 -9.90
CA GLU A 268 0.60 -21.36 -10.35
C GLU A 268 0.60 -20.63 -11.71
N ARG A 269 -0.24 -21.04 -12.68
CA ARG A 269 -0.38 -20.34 -13.98
C ARG A 269 -0.78 -18.87 -13.82
N LEU A 270 -1.68 -18.55 -12.89
CA LEU A 270 -2.05 -17.16 -12.58
C LEU A 270 -0.89 -16.41 -11.90
N ALA A 271 -0.17 -17.06 -10.98
CA ALA A 271 0.97 -16.46 -10.30
C ALA A 271 2.11 -16.13 -11.29
N ASP A 272 2.44 -17.05 -12.20
CA ASP A 272 3.39 -16.84 -13.29
C ASP A 272 2.90 -15.72 -14.22
N ARG A 273 1.66 -15.80 -14.73
CA ARG A 273 1.20 -14.84 -15.74
C ARG A 273 1.01 -13.42 -15.21
N LEU A 274 0.68 -13.27 -13.92
CA LEU A 274 0.70 -11.97 -13.25
C LEU A 274 2.13 -11.43 -13.10
N PHE A 275 3.12 -12.29 -12.83
CA PHE A 275 4.53 -11.90 -12.73
C PHE A 275 5.11 -11.50 -14.11
N ASP A 276 4.74 -12.19 -15.19
CA ASP A 276 5.10 -11.82 -16.57
C ASP A 276 4.56 -10.44 -16.98
N LEU A 277 3.30 -10.14 -16.62
CA LEU A 277 2.58 -8.95 -17.08
C LEU A 277 2.71 -7.73 -16.17
N ILE A 278 3.22 -7.89 -14.94
CA ILE A 278 3.31 -6.82 -13.94
C ILE A 278 4.77 -6.64 -13.51
N PRO A 279 5.49 -5.65 -14.08
CA PRO A 279 6.85 -5.31 -13.68
C PRO A 279 7.02 -5.06 -12.17
N VAL A 280 7.99 -5.75 -11.60
CA VAL A 280 8.26 -5.89 -10.16
C VAL A 280 9.74 -5.67 -9.86
N GLY A 281 10.05 -4.78 -8.92
CA GLY A 281 11.43 -4.51 -8.49
C GLY A 281 11.79 -3.02 -8.41
N VAL A 282 13.07 -2.75 -8.12
CA VAL A 282 13.61 -1.39 -7.99
C VAL A 282 14.17 -0.90 -9.32
N GLY A 283 13.50 0.07 -9.93
CA GLY A 283 13.97 0.71 -11.17
C GLY A 283 13.37 0.15 -12.45
N GLU A 284 12.67 -0.98 -12.38
CA GLU A 284 12.04 -1.65 -13.52
C GLU A 284 11.15 -0.75 -14.37
N ALA A 285 11.14 -1.05 -15.67
CA ALA A 285 10.26 -0.40 -16.64
C ALA A 285 8.82 -0.88 -16.46
N GLY A 286 7.86 0.05 -16.33
CA GLY A 286 6.44 -0.26 -16.21
C GLY A 286 5.82 -0.77 -17.53
N ALA A 287 4.67 -1.44 -17.41
CA ALA A 287 3.99 -2.11 -18.52
C ALA A 287 3.57 -1.18 -19.68
N VAL A 288 3.54 0.15 -19.47
CA VAL A 288 3.21 1.13 -20.51
C VAL A 288 4.38 2.10 -20.74
N LYS A 289 4.87 2.15 -21.98
CA LYS A 289 5.84 3.15 -22.45
C LYS A 289 5.14 4.49 -22.69
N LEU A 290 5.29 5.43 -21.75
CA LEU A 290 4.75 6.79 -21.85
C LEU A 290 5.60 7.69 -22.76
N SER A 291 4.96 8.59 -23.49
CA SER A 291 5.61 9.83 -23.93
C SER A 291 5.67 10.85 -22.78
N ARG A 292 6.38 11.98 -22.97
CA ARG A 292 6.32 13.10 -22.00
C ARG A 292 4.91 13.69 -21.88
N ASP A 293 4.18 13.77 -23.00
CA ASP A 293 2.84 14.32 -23.06
C ASP A 293 1.81 13.41 -22.34
N ASP A 294 1.92 12.10 -22.54
CA ASP A 294 1.16 11.12 -21.77
C ASP A 294 1.40 11.27 -20.26
N LEU A 295 2.65 11.54 -19.83
CA LEU A 295 2.94 11.75 -18.41
C LEU A 295 2.31 13.03 -17.86
N GLU A 296 2.34 14.15 -18.59
CA GLU A 296 1.63 15.38 -18.16
C GLU A 296 0.12 15.12 -18.00
N HIS A 297 -0.48 14.37 -18.94
CA HIS A 297 -1.88 13.98 -18.85
C HIS A 297 -2.15 12.99 -17.70
N VAL A 298 -1.28 12.01 -17.42
CA VAL A 298 -1.41 11.13 -16.24
C VAL A 298 -1.33 11.92 -14.94
N LEU A 299 -0.42 12.90 -14.84
CA LEU A 299 -0.27 13.76 -13.67
C LEU A 299 -1.47 14.71 -13.49
N LYS A 300 -2.10 15.17 -14.57
CA LYS A 300 -3.22 16.11 -14.55
C LYS A 300 -4.60 15.44 -14.40
N ASP A 301 -4.85 14.41 -15.19
CA ASP A 301 -6.17 13.83 -15.43
C ASP A 301 -6.39 12.47 -14.70
N GLY A 302 -5.32 11.86 -14.19
CA GLY A 302 -5.37 10.62 -13.41
C GLY A 302 -6.07 9.47 -14.16
N MET A 303 -7.07 8.84 -13.53
CA MET A 303 -7.83 7.75 -14.16
C MET A 303 -8.60 8.16 -15.43
N LYS A 304 -8.84 9.45 -15.67
CA LYS A 304 -9.48 9.89 -16.93
C LYS A 304 -8.55 9.67 -18.14
N TRP A 305 -7.24 9.60 -17.94
CA TRP A 305 -6.29 9.23 -19.00
C TRP A 305 -6.36 7.73 -19.32
N THR A 306 -6.51 6.87 -18.31
CA THR A 306 -6.67 5.42 -18.52
C THR A 306 -8.06 5.07 -19.08
N GLU A 307 -9.12 5.76 -18.66
CA GLU A 307 -10.49 5.64 -19.19
C GLU A 307 -10.55 5.98 -20.68
N LYS A 308 -9.98 7.13 -21.08
CA LYS A 308 -9.86 7.56 -22.50
C LYS A 308 -8.98 6.65 -23.37
N ARG A 309 -8.30 5.66 -22.79
CA ARG A 309 -7.43 4.69 -23.47
C ARG A 309 -7.91 3.23 -23.30
N GLY A 310 -9.10 3.02 -22.72
CA GLY A 310 -9.67 1.69 -22.47
C GLY A 310 -8.94 0.84 -21.41
N ILE A 311 -7.92 1.40 -20.74
CA ILE A 311 -7.10 0.71 -19.73
C ILE A 311 -7.90 0.50 -18.44
N SER A 312 -8.78 1.44 -18.10
CA SER A 312 -9.78 1.31 -17.03
C SER A 312 -11.17 1.54 -17.59
N TRP A 313 -12.16 0.83 -17.05
CA TRP A 313 -13.55 1.01 -17.44
C TRP A 313 -14.16 2.26 -16.78
N PRO A 314 -15.23 2.87 -17.35
CA PRO A 314 -15.84 4.07 -16.76
C PRO A 314 -16.36 3.86 -15.33
N GLU A 315 -16.85 2.65 -15.00
CA GLU A 315 -17.33 2.35 -13.63
C GLU A 315 -16.19 2.29 -12.60
N ASP A 316 -14.99 1.85 -13.00
CA ASP A 316 -13.81 1.82 -12.10
C ASP A 316 -13.53 3.22 -11.53
N ARG A 317 -13.74 4.27 -12.33
CA ARG A 317 -13.54 5.66 -11.87
C ARG A 317 -14.62 6.11 -10.88
N GLN A 318 -15.83 5.56 -10.94
CA GLN A 318 -16.93 5.91 -10.04
C GLN A 318 -16.72 5.37 -8.61
N VAL A 319 -16.07 4.20 -8.49
CA VAL A 319 -15.72 3.57 -7.22
C VAL A 319 -14.24 3.75 -6.86
N CYS A 320 -13.62 4.83 -7.32
CA CYS A 320 -12.27 5.25 -6.92
C CYS A 320 -12.34 6.45 -5.97
N GLU A 321 -11.47 6.49 -4.97
CA GLU A 321 -11.27 7.68 -4.14
C GLU A 321 -10.88 8.91 -5.00
N GLU A 322 -11.44 10.09 -4.70
CA GLU A 322 -11.38 11.29 -5.56
C GLU A 322 -11.78 11.08 -7.03
N GLN A 323 -12.56 10.02 -7.32
CA GLN A 323 -12.81 9.55 -8.69
C GLN A 323 -11.51 9.38 -9.49
N GLY A 324 -10.44 8.94 -8.83
CA GLY A 324 -9.10 8.74 -9.41
C GLY A 324 -8.42 10.00 -9.96
N CYS A 325 -8.85 11.21 -9.56
CA CYS A 325 -8.38 12.47 -10.13
C CYS A 325 -8.52 13.66 -9.16
N PHE A 326 -7.44 14.00 -8.44
CA PHE A 326 -7.31 15.28 -7.73
C PHE A 326 -7.30 16.44 -8.73
N LYS A 327 -8.27 17.36 -8.60
CA LYS A 327 -8.48 18.48 -9.54
C LYS A 327 -7.45 19.62 -9.40
N GLY A 328 -6.81 19.78 -8.26
CA GLY A 328 -5.79 20.81 -7.99
C GLY A 328 -4.36 20.41 -8.37
N ALA A 329 -4.18 19.27 -9.03
CA ALA A 329 -2.89 18.76 -9.47
C ALA A 329 -2.17 19.77 -10.38
N ASN A 330 -0.99 20.24 -9.95
CA ASN A 330 -0.20 21.22 -10.67
C ASN A 330 1.09 20.58 -11.21
N THR A 331 1.04 20.11 -12.46
CA THR A 331 2.15 19.38 -13.08
C THR A 331 3.40 20.24 -13.28
N SER A 332 3.28 21.58 -13.27
CA SER A 332 4.43 22.50 -13.31
C SER A 332 5.29 22.47 -12.04
N LYS A 333 4.76 21.96 -10.94
CA LYS A 333 5.43 21.84 -9.64
C LYS A 333 6.03 20.45 -9.39
N VAL A 334 5.77 19.49 -10.28
CA VAL A 334 6.46 18.20 -10.31
C VAL A 334 7.79 18.38 -11.05
N SER A 335 8.91 18.17 -10.37
CA SER A 335 10.23 18.44 -10.95
C SER A 335 10.58 17.56 -12.15
N ASP A 336 11.47 18.05 -13.02
CA ASP A 336 12.04 17.28 -14.13
C ASP A 336 12.67 15.95 -13.66
N ARG A 337 13.24 15.93 -12.45
CA ARG A 337 13.80 14.71 -11.82
C ARG A 337 12.70 13.73 -11.43
N ALA A 338 11.59 14.22 -10.89
CA ALA A 338 10.42 13.39 -10.56
C ALA A 338 9.76 12.83 -11.84
N LYS A 339 9.60 13.66 -12.87
CA LYS A 339 9.06 13.26 -14.18
C LYS A 339 9.92 12.21 -14.88
N LYS A 340 11.25 12.40 -14.91
CA LYS A 340 12.21 11.40 -15.44
C LYS A 340 12.15 10.05 -14.72
N ARG A 341 11.84 10.03 -13.41
CA ARG A 341 11.62 8.78 -12.65
C ARG A 341 10.27 8.15 -12.94
N GLY A 342 9.19 8.95 -13.08
CA GLY A 342 7.84 8.44 -13.33
C GLY A 342 7.59 7.94 -14.76
N VAL A 343 8.17 8.60 -15.78
CA VAL A 343 7.87 8.30 -17.20
C VAL A 343 8.17 6.84 -17.59
N VAL A 344 9.13 6.20 -16.92
CA VAL A 344 9.49 4.79 -17.16
C VAL A 344 8.80 3.80 -16.22
N GLN A 345 8.01 4.24 -15.23
CA GLN A 345 7.52 3.37 -14.13
C GLN A 345 5.99 3.15 -14.08
N LEU A 346 5.22 3.69 -15.02
CA LEU A 346 3.76 3.51 -15.02
C LEU A 346 3.36 2.09 -15.43
N GLY A 347 2.56 1.42 -14.59
CA GLY A 347 2.27 0.01 -14.70
C GLY A 347 3.36 -0.85 -14.05
N SER A 348 3.85 -0.46 -12.87
CA SER A 348 4.76 -1.28 -12.06
C SER A 348 4.26 -1.38 -10.62
N LEU A 349 4.47 -2.52 -9.98
CA LEU A 349 4.27 -2.66 -8.54
C LEU A 349 5.39 -1.94 -7.78
N GLY A 350 6.64 -2.30 -8.10
CA GLY A 350 7.80 -1.91 -7.30
C GLY A 350 8.08 -2.86 -6.15
N SER A 351 8.78 -2.32 -5.14
CA SER A 351 9.44 -3.07 -4.09
C SER A 351 8.93 -2.74 -2.68
N GLY A 352 9.39 -3.52 -1.71
CA GLY A 352 8.98 -3.39 -0.31
C GLY A 352 7.64 -4.09 -0.06
N ASN A 353 6.69 -3.40 0.55
CA ASN A 353 5.37 -3.93 0.89
C ASN A 353 4.35 -3.89 -0.27
N HIS A 354 4.77 -3.55 -1.49
CA HIS A 354 3.89 -3.52 -2.67
C HIS A 354 3.68 -4.92 -3.25
N TYR A 355 2.44 -5.24 -3.62
CA TYR A 355 2.06 -6.56 -4.13
C TYR A 355 0.84 -6.53 -5.08
N THR A 356 0.68 -7.59 -5.85
CA THR A 356 -0.62 -8.05 -6.36
C THR A 356 -0.89 -9.42 -5.74
N GLU A 357 -2.04 -9.59 -5.09
CA GLU A 357 -2.45 -10.84 -4.44
C GLU A 357 -3.77 -11.34 -5.01
N ILE A 358 -3.82 -12.63 -5.35
CA ILE A 358 -5.08 -13.36 -5.54
C ILE A 358 -5.49 -13.89 -4.18
N GLN A 359 -6.71 -13.55 -3.76
CA GLN A 359 -7.23 -13.84 -2.44
C GLN A 359 -8.60 -14.52 -2.53
N VAL A 360 -8.93 -15.31 -1.51
CA VAL A 360 -10.22 -16.01 -1.36
C VAL A 360 -10.94 -15.44 -0.16
N VAL A 361 -12.25 -15.19 -0.31
CA VAL A 361 -13.14 -14.76 0.78
C VAL A 361 -13.26 -15.87 1.82
N ASP A 362 -12.70 -15.63 3.01
CA ASP A 362 -12.58 -16.62 4.09
C ASP A 362 -13.79 -16.50 5.05
N GLU A 363 -14.19 -15.27 5.40
CA GLU A 363 -15.34 -14.95 6.25
C GLU A 363 -16.05 -13.68 5.75
N ILE A 364 -17.37 -13.61 5.94
CA ILE A 364 -18.19 -12.41 5.74
C ILE A 364 -18.85 -12.08 7.10
N TYR A 365 -18.74 -10.82 7.54
CA TYR A 365 -19.28 -10.32 8.81
C TYR A 365 -20.51 -9.43 8.63
N ASP A 366 -20.65 -8.82 7.46
CA ASP A 366 -21.81 -8.01 7.07
C ASP A 366 -22.21 -8.41 5.65
N GLN A 367 -23.20 -9.31 5.56
CA GLN A 367 -23.67 -9.86 4.30
C GLN A 367 -24.27 -8.78 3.38
N ALA A 368 -24.90 -7.74 3.95
CA ALA A 368 -25.51 -6.67 3.16
C ALA A 368 -24.42 -5.79 2.54
N ALA A 369 -23.48 -5.29 3.35
CA ALA A 369 -22.39 -4.46 2.86
C ALA A 369 -21.45 -5.22 1.89
N ALA A 370 -21.22 -6.52 2.13
CA ALA A 370 -20.47 -7.38 1.20
C ALA A 370 -21.20 -7.51 -0.14
N ALA A 371 -22.50 -7.85 -0.13
CA ALA A 371 -23.30 -8.00 -1.34
C ALA A 371 -23.40 -6.69 -2.14
N THR A 372 -23.53 -5.53 -1.49
CA THR A 372 -23.45 -4.21 -2.16
C THR A 372 -22.10 -3.99 -2.85
N MET A 373 -21.00 -4.49 -2.27
CA MET A 373 -19.67 -4.47 -2.91
C MET A 373 -19.51 -5.51 -4.02
N GLY A 374 -20.46 -6.44 -4.18
CA GLY A 374 -20.41 -7.55 -5.14
C GLY A 374 -19.63 -8.76 -4.63
N VAL A 375 -19.41 -8.83 -3.31
CA VAL A 375 -18.86 -9.99 -2.61
C VAL A 375 -20.01 -10.72 -1.92
N THR A 376 -20.47 -11.83 -2.50
CA THR A 376 -21.68 -12.52 -2.05
C THR A 376 -21.38 -13.77 -1.23
N ASP A 377 -20.28 -14.47 -1.53
CA ASP A 377 -20.09 -15.85 -1.10
C ASP A 377 -18.72 -16.11 -0.47
N ARG A 378 -18.69 -17.03 0.52
CA ARG A 378 -17.44 -17.59 1.03
C ARG A 378 -16.83 -18.50 -0.04
N GLY A 379 -15.51 -18.39 -0.25
CA GLY A 379 -14.82 -19.04 -1.34
C GLY A 379 -14.73 -18.20 -2.62
N GLN A 380 -15.43 -17.07 -2.74
CA GLN A 380 -15.33 -16.18 -3.90
C GLN A 380 -13.89 -15.62 -4.04
N VAL A 381 -13.40 -15.56 -5.28
CA VAL A 381 -12.04 -15.10 -5.61
C VAL A 381 -12.04 -13.59 -5.87
N CYS A 382 -11.06 -12.92 -5.28
CA CYS A 382 -10.80 -11.49 -5.43
C CYS A 382 -9.31 -11.25 -5.74
N VAL A 383 -8.98 -10.04 -6.21
CA VAL A 383 -7.59 -9.63 -6.43
C VAL A 383 -7.33 -8.28 -5.77
N MET A 384 -6.28 -8.19 -4.95
CA MET A 384 -5.86 -6.97 -4.27
C MET A 384 -4.54 -6.46 -4.86
N ILE A 385 -4.45 -5.17 -5.13
CA ILE A 385 -3.30 -4.48 -5.74
C ILE A 385 -2.86 -3.37 -4.79
N HIS A 386 -1.63 -3.46 -4.28
CA HIS A 386 -1.02 -2.47 -3.39
C HIS A 386 0.22 -1.86 -4.06
N THR A 387 0.10 -0.61 -4.50
CA THR A 387 1.23 0.20 -5.02
C THR A 387 0.85 1.69 -5.08
N GLY A 388 1.84 2.57 -5.14
CA GLY A 388 1.69 4.03 -5.17
C GLY A 388 2.26 4.74 -6.40
N SER A 389 2.74 5.96 -6.15
CA SER A 389 3.34 6.91 -7.10
C SER A 389 4.76 6.56 -7.57
N ARG A 390 5.34 5.46 -7.07
CA ARG A 390 6.65 4.95 -7.48
C ARG A 390 7.77 5.96 -7.22
N GLY A 391 8.80 6.00 -8.07
CA GLY A 391 9.91 6.95 -7.93
C GLY A 391 9.52 8.42 -8.12
N LEU A 392 8.33 8.71 -8.65
CA LEU A 392 7.88 10.08 -8.90
C LEU A 392 7.47 10.79 -7.60
N GLY A 393 6.54 10.23 -6.81
CA GLY A 393 6.12 10.87 -5.56
C GLY A 393 7.21 10.87 -4.50
N HIS A 394 8.06 9.84 -4.46
CA HIS A 394 9.27 9.86 -3.63
C HIS A 394 10.13 11.09 -3.95
N GLN A 395 10.31 11.41 -5.22
CA GLN A 395 11.08 12.58 -5.61
C GLN A 395 10.36 13.88 -5.25
N VAL A 396 9.04 13.99 -5.47
CA VAL A 396 8.23 15.14 -5.04
C VAL A 396 8.36 15.39 -3.54
N CYS A 397 8.32 14.33 -2.72
CA CYS A 397 8.53 14.43 -1.28
C CYS A 397 9.95 14.90 -0.92
N THR A 398 10.99 14.33 -1.56
CA THR A 398 12.40 14.78 -1.39
C THR A 398 12.62 16.25 -1.78
N ASP A 399 12.01 16.68 -2.89
CA ASP A 399 12.13 18.05 -3.39
C ASP A 399 11.42 19.04 -2.45
N ALA A 400 10.25 18.66 -1.92
CA ALA A 400 9.47 19.46 -0.96
C ALA A 400 10.13 19.58 0.42
N LEU A 401 10.74 18.50 0.94
CA LEU A 401 11.56 18.57 2.16
C LEU A 401 12.69 19.60 2.01
N SER A 402 13.27 19.72 0.82
CA SER A 402 14.31 20.73 0.50
C SER A 402 13.78 22.17 0.37
N ALA A 403 12.46 22.36 0.30
CA ALA A 403 11.82 23.68 0.35
C ALA A 403 11.43 24.11 1.78
N CYS A 404 11.18 23.13 2.66
CA CYS A 404 10.72 23.37 4.04
C CYS A 404 11.66 24.28 4.84
N ASP A 405 12.99 24.10 4.75
CA ASP A 405 13.97 24.91 5.52
C ASP A 405 13.78 26.44 5.29
N ARG A 406 13.44 26.87 4.06
CA ARG A 406 13.14 28.29 3.74
C ARG A 406 11.78 28.75 4.28
N ALA A 407 10.76 27.90 4.14
CA ALA A 407 9.40 28.20 4.60
C ALA A 407 9.32 28.31 6.13
N MET A 408 9.96 27.38 6.85
CA MET A 408 10.06 27.38 8.31
C MET A 408 10.81 28.61 8.82
N ALA A 409 11.93 28.99 8.19
CA ALA A 409 12.68 30.19 8.57
C ALA A 409 11.83 31.47 8.43
N ARG A 410 11.10 31.63 7.32
CA ARG A 410 10.20 32.78 7.10
C ARG A 410 9.02 32.79 8.10
N ALA A 411 8.43 31.63 8.36
CA ALA A 411 7.32 31.46 9.29
C ALA A 411 7.74 31.39 10.78
N LYS A 412 9.06 31.44 11.07
CA LYS A 412 9.66 31.30 12.40
C LYS A 412 9.28 30.01 13.13
N VAL A 413 8.94 28.95 12.39
CA VAL A 413 8.59 27.64 12.93
C VAL A 413 9.82 27.00 13.57
N LYS A 414 9.66 26.49 14.79
CA LYS A 414 10.67 25.71 15.51
C LYS A 414 10.12 24.29 15.69
N LEU A 415 10.89 23.30 15.27
CA LEU A 415 10.54 21.89 15.42
C LEU A 415 11.24 21.27 16.62
N VAL A 416 10.58 20.31 17.27
CA VAL A 416 11.22 19.42 18.26
C VAL A 416 12.02 18.28 17.62
N ASP A 417 11.74 17.98 16.34
CA ASP A 417 12.44 16.98 15.52
C ASP A 417 12.58 17.51 14.09
N ARG A 418 13.79 17.48 13.51
CA ARG A 418 14.03 18.00 12.14
C ARG A 418 13.25 17.23 11.07
N GLN A 419 12.88 15.97 11.32
CA GLN A 419 12.10 15.16 10.38
C GLN A 419 10.65 15.65 10.25
N LEU A 420 10.15 16.52 11.14
CA LEU A 420 8.85 17.18 11.03
C LEU A 420 8.85 18.42 10.12
N ALA A 421 9.80 18.50 9.18
CA ALA A 421 9.90 19.56 8.19
C ALA A 421 8.54 19.86 7.53
N CYS A 422 8.12 21.13 7.60
CA CYS A 422 6.78 21.56 7.22
C CYS A 422 6.77 22.96 6.61
N MET A 423 5.64 23.33 6.00
CA MET A 423 5.41 24.61 5.33
C MET A 423 4.01 25.09 5.74
N PRO A 424 3.76 26.39 6.02
CA PRO A 424 2.40 26.89 6.19
C PRO A 424 1.58 26.56 4.93
N ILE A 425 0.34 26.11 5.09
CA ILE A 425 -0.49 25.58 3.98
C ILE A 425 -0.59 26.59 2.83
N ASP A 426 -0.79 27.86 3.18
CA ASP A 426 -0.95 28.97 2.24
C ASP A 426 0.37 29.61 1.77
N SER A 427 1.53 29.11 2.20
CA SER A 427 2.81 29.58 1.67
C SER A 427 2.99 29.15 0.20
N PRO A 428 3.81 29.88 -0.59
CA PRO A 428 4.10 29.47 -1.97
C PRO A 428 4.62 28.03 -2.05
N GLU A 429 5.48 27.63 -1.13
CA GLU A 429 6.03 26.26 -1.04
C GLU A 429 4.98 25.23 -0.57
N GLY A 430 4.09 25.61 0.36
CA GLY A 430 2.98 24.75 0.80
C GLY A 430 1.98 24.46 -0.33
N ARG A 431 1.53 25.51 -1.03
CA ARG A 431 0.65 25.41 -2.20
C ARG A 431 1.32 24.67 -3.37
N ASP A 432 2.61 24.93 -3.62
CA ASP A 432 3.39 24.22 -4.65
C ASP A 432 3.53 22.72 -4.34
N TYR A 433 3.82 22.36 -3.08
CA TYR A 433 3.89 20.97 -2.67
C TYR A 433 2.52 20.28 -2.77
N LEU A 434 1.44 20.92 -2.33
CA LEU A 434 0.09 20.34 -2.44
C LEU A 434 -0.30 20.08 -3.90
N GLY A 435 -0.01 21.01 -4.81
CA GLY A 435 -0.22 20.81 -6.25
C GLY A 435 0.64 19.67 -6.84
N ALA A 436 1.91 19.56 -6.42
CA ALA A 436 2.81 18.48 -6.87
C ALA A 436 2.43 17.10 -6.27
N MET A 437 1.98 17.07 -5.01
CA MET A 437 1.49 15.89 -4.30
C MET A 437 0.21 15.37 -4.96
N GLN A 438 -0.74 16.24 -5.28
CA GLN A 438 -1.96 15.86 -6.00
C GLN A 438 -1.66 15.32 -7.40
N ALA A 439 -0.66 15.88 -8.10
CA ALA A 439 -0.18 15.32 -9.37
C ALA A 439 0.48 13.94 -9.21
N ALA A 440 1.33 13.74 -8.19
CA ALA A 440 1.89 12.43 -7.85
C ALA A 440 0.80 11.41 -7.47
N ALA A 441 -0.27 11.86 -6.81
CA ALA A 441 -1.41 11.03 -6.46
C ALA A 441 -2.22 10.59 -7.70
N ASN A 442 -2.40 11.47 -8.68
CA ASN A 442 -2.99 11.12 -9.99
C ASN A 442 -2.15 10.08 -10.74
N PHE A 443 -0.82 10.19 -10.70
CA PHE A 443 0.08 9.18 -11.24
C PHE A 443 -0.07 7.82 -10.54
N ALA A 444 -0.28 7.78 -9.22
CA ALA A 444 -0.52 6.54 -8.49
C ALA A 444 -1.85 5.87 -8.87
N PHE A 445 -2.94 6.64 -9.04
CA PHE A 445 -4.22 6.11 -9.53
C PHE A 445 -4.13 5.59 -10.97
N GLY A 446 -3.36 6.28 -11.83
CA GLY A 446 -3.01 5.78 -13.17
C GLY A 446 -2.20 4.49 -13.11
N ASN A 447 -1.22 4.41 -12.21
CA ASN A 447 -0.38 3.23 -12.01
C ASN A 447 -1.21 2.00 -11.59
N ARG A 448 -2.05 2.15 -10.55
CA ARG A 448 -2.98 1.08 -10.11
C ARG A 448 -3.96 0.67 -11.21
N SER A 449 -4.36 1.59 -12.09
CA SER A 449 -5.23 1.28 -13.24
C SER A 449 -4.53 0.50 -14.35
N VAL A 450 -3.25 0.78 -14.63
CA VAL A 450 -2.45 -0.03 -15.56
C VAL A 450 -2.19 -1.42 -14.98
N VAL A 451 -1.78 -1.54 -13.71
CA VAL A 451 -1.59 -2.86 -13.06
C VAL A 451 -2.91 -3.66 -13.03
N MET A 452 -4.05 -3.00 -12.82
CA MET A 452 -5.39 -3.60 -12.92
C MET A 452 -5.68 -4.14 -14.34
N SER A 453 -5.28 -3.45 -15.41
CA SER A 453 -5.43 -3.99 -16.77
C SER A 453 -4.57 -5.25 -16.99
N CYS A 454 -3.36 -5.31 -16.42
CA CYS A 454 -2.52 -6.51 -16.45
C CYS A 454 -3.14 -7.67 -15.66
N VAL A 455 -3.78 -7.40 -14.51
CA VAL A 455 -4.57 -8.39 -13.75
C VAL A 455 -5.72 -8.94 -14.58
N ARG A 456 -6.53 -8.06 -15.18
CA ARG A 456 -7.66 -8.45 -16.05
C ARG A 456 -7.19 -9.31 -17.23
N LYS A 457 -6.06 -8.93 -17.86
CA LYS A 457 -5.44 -9.70 -18.95
C LYS A 457 -4.95 -11.08 -18.49
N ALA A 458 -4.24 -11.17 -17.37
CA ALA A 458 -3.70 -12.45 -16.86
C ALA A 458 -4.80 -13.47 -16.58
N PHE A 459 -5.91 -13.03 -15.97
CA PHE A 459 -7.09 -13.88 -15.75
C PHE A 459 -7.74 -14.28 -17.09
N ALA A 460 -7.95 -13.34 -18.01
CA ALA A 460 -8.55 -13.64 -19.31
C ALA A 460 -7.75 -14.68 -20.13
N GLU A 461 -6.42 -14.55 -20.17
CA GLU A 461 -5.52 -15.50 -20.85
C GLU A 461 -5.47 -16.87 -20.17
N VAL A 462 -5.63 -16.95 -18.84
CA VAL A 462 -5.59 -18.23 -18.11
C VAL A 462 -6.90 -19.01 -18.21
N PHE A 463 -8.05 -18.31 -18.16
CA PHE A 463 -9.40 -18.90 -18.15
C PHE A 463 -10.09 -18.94 -19.52
N GLY A 464 -9.58 -18.24 -20.54
CA GLY A 464 -10.18 -18.23 -21.89
C GLY A 464 -11.52 -17.49 -21.97
N LYS A 465 -11.70 -16.45 -21.17
CA LYS A 465 -12.91 -15.63 -21.03
C LYS A 465 -12.54 -14.15 -20.98
N SER A 466 -13.42 -13.22 -21.35
CA SER A 466 -13.12 -11.80 -21.15
C SER A 466 -13.12 -11.43 -19.66
N ALA A 467 -12.47 -10.33 -19.30
CA ALA A 467 -12.53 -9.81 -17.93
C ALA A 467 -13.95 -9.34 -17.53
N ARG A 468 -14.86 -9.09 -18.48
CA ARG A 468 -16.29 -8.84 -18.22
C ARG A 468 -17.01 -10.15 -17.88
N ASP A 469 -16.76 -11.23 -18.62
CA ASP A 469 -17.35 -12.56 -18.34
C ASP A 469 -16.86 -13.18 -17.02
N LEU A 470 -15.67 -12.76 -16.55
CA LEU A 470 -15.10 -13.10 -15.25
C LEU A 470 -15.53 -12.13 -14.13
N ASP A 471 -16.43 -11.19 -14.44
CA ASP A 471 -17.01 -10.19 -13.55
C ASP A 471 -15.96 -9.36 -12.76
N MET A 472 -14.85 -9.01 -13.43
CA MET A 472 -13.66 -8.40 -12.82
C MET A 472 -13.81 -6.89 -12.56
N HIS A 473 -14.92 -6.48 -11.97
CA HIS A 473 -15.17 -5.09 -11.59
C HIS A 473 -14.36 -4.68 -10.35
N MET A 474 -13.97 -3.41 -10.30
CA MET A 474 -13.33 -2.85 -9.11
C MET A 474 -14.34 -2.73 -7.96
N VAL A 475 -13.95 -3.13 -6.76
CA VAL A 475 -14.71 -2.94 -5.52
C VAL A 475 -14.48 -1.50 -5.03
N TYR A 476 -13.23 -1.14 -4.75
CA TYR A 476 -12.81 0.20 -4.38
C TYR A 476 -11.31 0.42 -4.67
N ASP A 477 -10.87 1.68 -4.62
CA ASP A 477 -9.46 2.10 -4.60
C ASP A 477 -9.33 3.26 -3.60
N VAL A 478 -8.38 3.16 -2.67
CA VAL A 478 -8.20 4.12 -1.57
C VAL A 478 -6.73 4.36 -1.23
N ALA A 479 -6.38 5.61 -0.90
CA ALA A 479 -5.06 6.03 -0.48
C ALA A 479 -4.83 5.82 1.02
N HIS A 480 -3.58 5.57 1.42
CA HIS A 480 -3.16 5.59 2.84
C HIS A 480 -1.94 6.47 3.14
N ASN A 481 -1.35 7.12 2.12
CA ASN A 481 -0.27 8.12 2.24
C ASN A 481 -0.69 9.40 1.50
N ILE A 482 -1.43 10.31 2.15
CA ILE A 482 -2.04 11.47 1.48
C ILE A 482 -2.34 12.61 2.48
N ALA A 483 -2.34 13.85 2.00
CA ALA A 483 -2.98 14.97 2.70
C ALA A 483 -4.21 15.46 1.92
N LYS A 484 -5.31 15.78 2.61
CA LYS A 484 -6.58 16.19 2.00
C LYS A 484 -7.23 17.36 2.72
N GLU A 485 -7.70 18.34 1.96
CA GLU A 485 -8.67 19.34 2.44
C GLU A 485 -10.02 18.64 2.64
N GLU A 486 -10.52 18.66 3.87
CA GLU A 486 -11.78 18.03 4.27
C GLU A 486 -12.52 18.93 5.28
N GLU A 487 -13.85 18.88 5.27
CA GLU A 487 -14.67 19.50 6.32
C GLU A 487 -14.92 18.48 7.44
N HIS A 488 -14.62 18.86 8.69
CA HIS A 488 -14.89 18.05 9.87
C HIS A 488 -15.63 18.86 10.94
N GLN A 489 -16.14 18.19 11.99
CA GLN A 489 -16.72 18.85 13.16
C GLN A 489 -15.77 18.75 14.36
N LEU A 490 -15.49 19.89 15.00
CA LEU A 490 -14.70 19.99 16.22
C LEU A 490 -15.43 20.92 17.19
N ASP A 491 -15.68 20.46 18.43
CA ASP A 491 -16.42 21.20 19.46
C ASP A 491 -17.77 21.79 18.97
N GLY A 492 -18.48 21.03 18.13
CA GLY A 492 -19.75 21.42 17.51
C GLY A 492 -19.65 22.43 16.35
N LYS A 493 -18.44 22.84 15.96
CA LYS A 493 -18.17 23.77 14.85
C LYS A 493 -17.68 23.02 13.62
N ARG A 494 -18.12 23.43 12.43
CA ARG A 494 -17.50 23.00 11.17
C ARG A 494 -16.15 23.69 11.00
N VAL A 495 -15.12 22.92 10.66
CA VAL A 495 -13.75 23.39 10.40
C VAL A 495 -13.25 22.80 9.08
N ARG A 496 -12.51 23.59 8.28
CA ARG A 496 -11.79 23.12 7.10
C ARG A 496 -10.36 22.77 7.51
N VAL A 497 -9.97 21.52 7.27
CA VAL A 497 -8.70 20.98 7.75
C VAL A 497 -7.96 20.21 6.67
N LEU A 498 -6.63 20.34 6.67
CA LEU A 498 -5.73 19.52 5.87
C LEU A 498 -5.37 18.25 6.66
N VAL A 499 -6.20 17.21 6.51
CA VAL A 499 -6.00 15.91 7.16
C VAL A 499 -4.84 15.18 6.49
N HIS A 500 -3.73 15.05 7.20
CA HIS A 500 -2.61 14.20 6.83
C HIS A 500 -2.87 12.77 7.31
N ARG A 501 -2.64 11.80 6.43
CA ARG A 501 -2.73 10.37 6.72
C ARG A 501 -1.50 9.67 6.14
N LYS A 502 -0.77 8.93 6.97
CA LYS A 502 0.46 8.21 6.60
C LYS A 502 0.41 6.81 7.18
N GLY A 503 0.25 5.80 6.33
CA GLY A 503 -0.18 4.47 6.77
C GLY A 503 -1.54 4.50 7.48
N ALA A 504 -2.46 5.35 7.04
CA ALA A 504 -3.82 5.43 7.60
C ALA A 504 -4.82 5.74 6.49
N THR A 505 -5.97 5.08 6.50
CA THR A 505 -6.93 5.10 5.38
C THR A 505 -8.11 5.99 5.71
N ARG A 506 -8.68 6.67 4.72
CA ARG A 506 -9.95 7.39 4.89
C ARG A 506 -11.10 6.40 5.07
N ALA A 507 -12.01 6.72 5.99
CA ALA A 507 -13.08 5.85 6.49
C ALA A 507 -14.36 6.67 6.74
N PHE A 508 -14.85 7.37 5.70
CA PHE A 508 -16.06 8.19 5.78
C PHE A 508 -17.32 7.36 6.06
N ALA A 509 -18.20 7.91 6.90
CA ALA A 509 -19.46 7.31 7.35
C ALA A 509 -20.49 7.08 6.24
N PRO A 510 -21.56 6.30 6.51
CA PRO A 510 -22.77 6.31 5.69
C PRO A 510 -23.30 7.72 5.42
N HIS A 511 -24.00 7.86 4.29
CA HIS A 511 -24.63 9.08 3.77
C HIS A 511 -23.67 10.26 3.47
N HIS A 512 -22.38 10.15 3.78
CA HIS A 512 -21.39 11.20 3.50
C HIS A 512 -21.23 11.45 1.98
N PRO A 513 -21.29 12.70 1.49
CA PRO A 513 -21.46 13.00 0.06
C PRO A 513 -20.27 12.60 -0.83
N MET A 514 -19.06 12.47 -0.27
CA MET A 514 -17.87 12.00 -1.00
C MET A 514 -17.78 10.46 -1.12
N VAL A 515 -18.69 9.71 -0.50
CA VAL A 515 -18.81 8.26 -0.71
C VAL A 515 -19.54 8.01 -2.04
N PRO A 516 -19.07 7.08 -2.90
CA PRO A 516 -19.78 6.72 -4.12
C PRO A 516 -21.22 6.33 -3.82
N GLU A 517 -22.14 6.71 -4.70
CA GLU A 517 -23.57 6.46 -4.55
C GLU A 517 -23.91 5.00 -4.23
N LYS A 518 -23.26 4.06 -4.94
CA LYS A 518 -23.33 2.61 -4.72
C LYS A 518 -23.06 2.19 -3.27
N TYR A 519 -22.23 2.92 -2.52
CA TYR A 519 -21.80 2.59 -1.16
C TYR A 519 -22.31 3.58 -0.10
N ARG A 520 -23.13 4.56 -0.50
CA ARG A 520 -23.55 5.66 0.36
C ARG A 520 -24.24 5.16 1.63
N GLU A 521 -25.08 4.13 1.53
CA GLU A 521 -25.84 3.60 2.67
C GLU A 521 -25.01 2.70 3.62
N ILE A 522 -23.85 2.20 3.19
CA ILE A 522 -23.01 1.29 3.98
C ILE A 522 -21.73 1.95 4.54
N GLY A 523 -21.45 3.19 4.12
CA GLY A 523 -20.20 3.91 4.39
C GLY A 523 -19.11 3.61 3.37
N GLN A 524 -18.03 4.39 3.39
CA GLN A 524 -16.93 4.20 2.45
C GLN A 524 -16.28 2.83 2.65
N PRO A 525 -16.05 2.03 1.60
CA PRO A 525 -15.19 0.86 1.70
C PRO A 525 -13.77 1.26 2.12
N VAL A 526 -13.15 0.40 2.93
CA VAL A 526 -11.78 0.52 3.40
C VAL A 526 -11.08 -0.81 3.13
N LEU A 527 -9.96 -0.76 2.43
CA LEU A 527 -9.19 -1.95 2.02
C LEU A 527 -7.93 -2.05 2.89
N ILE A 528 -7.87 -3.07 3.74
CA ILE A 528 -6.78 -3.27 4.71
C ILE A 528 -5.88 -4.40 4.23
N GLY A 529 -4.62 -4.05 3.92
CA GLY A 529 -3.63 -4.99 3.42
C GLY A 529 -2.94 -5.79 4.52
N GLY A 530 -2.82 -7.09 4.31
CA GLY A 530 -2.06 -7.98 5.19
C GLY A 530 -0.55 -7.92 4.92
N SER A 531 0.02 -9.11 4.81
CA SER A 531 1.38 -9.44 4.37
C SER A 531 1.27 -10.67 3.47
N MET A 532 2.36 -11.10 2.83
CA MET A 532 2.40 -12.22 1.86
C MET A 532 1.93 -13.60 2.37
N GLY A 533 1.47 -13.70 3.62
CA GLY A 533 0.85 -14.88 4.21
C GLY A 533 -0.10 -14.58 5.38
N THR A 534 -0.69 -13.39 5.49
CA THR A 534 -1.74 -13.09 6.49
C THR A 534 -3.04 -12.67 5.81
N ALA A 535 -4.13 -12.55 6.58
CA ALA A 535 -5.40 -12.10 6.02
C ALA A 535 -5.32 -10.65 5.51
N SER A 536 -6.20 -10.32 4.57
CA SER A 536 -6.56 -8.94 4.23
C SER A 536 -8.05 -8.74 4.53
N TYR A 537 -8.51 -7.49 4.68
CA TYR A 537 -9.90 -7.21 5.04
C TYR A 537 -10.54 -6.12 4.19
N ILE A 538 -11.86 -6.23 4.02
CA ILE A 538 -12.72 -5.12 3.67
C ILE A 538 -13.46 -4.66 4.93
N LEU A 539 -13.39 -3.37 5.23
CA LEU A 539 -14.16 -2.70 6.27
C LEU A 539 -15.04 -1.60 5.65
N THR A 540 -15.96 -1.01 6.42
CA THR A 540 -16.58 0.29 6.08
C THR A 540 -16.32 1.37 7.12
N GLY A 541 -16.34 2.63 6.68
CA GLY A 541 -16.25 3.81 7.53
C GLY A 541 -17.49 4.08 8.38
N THR A 542 -17.34 4.87 9.44
CA THR A 542 -18.36 5.02 10.50
C THR A 542 -18.49 6.45 11.03
N GLU A 543 -19.62 6.74 11.67
CA GLU A 543 -19.87 7.96 12.43
C GLU A 543 -18.84 8.21 13.54
N THR A 544 -18.36 7.16 14.20
CA THR A 544 -17.29 7.26 15.22
C THR A 544 -15.97 7.71 14.59
N ALA A 545 -15.63 7.22 13.38
CA ALA A 545 -14.45 7.68 12.66
C ALA A 545 -14.54 9.18 12.34
N MET A 546 -15.71 9.65 11.86
CA MET A 546 -15.93 11.09 11.57
C MET A 546 -15.73 11.97 12.81
N LYS A 547 -16.04 11.47 14.01
CA LYS A 547 -15.96 12.23 15.28
C LYS A 547 -14.61 12.13 15.98
N GLU A 548 -13.95 10.97 15.93
CA GLU A 548 -12.76 10.69 16.73
C GLU A 548 -11.45 10.57 15.94
N THR A 549 -11.51 10.46 14.60
CA THR A 549 -10.32 10.20 13.77
C THR A 549 -10.27 11.02 12.48
N PHE A 550 -11.07 12.08 12.36
CA PHE A 550 -11.25 12.84 11.11
C PHE A 550 -11.61 11.92 9.94
N GLY A 551 -12.54 10.99 10.16
CA GLY A 551 -12.97 9.99 9.18
C GLY A 551 -11.83 9.07 8.74
N SER A 552 -11.10 8.46 9.68
CA SER A 552 -9.90 7.65 9.37
C SER A 552 -9.80 6.35 10.16
N THR A 553 -9.08 5.36 9.62
CA THR A 553 -8.76 4.09 10.27
C THR A 553 -7.36 3.59 9.85
N CYS A 554 -6.99 2.35 10.22
CA CYS A 554 -5.74 1.69 9.83
C CYS A 554 -5.57 1.55 8.29
N HIS A 555 -4.40 1.08 7.83
CA HIS A 555 -4.13 0.75 6.42
C HIS A 555 -3.73 -0.70 6.18
N GLY A 556 -3.23 -1.39 7.20
CA GLY A 556 -2.75 -2.75 7.06
C GLY A 556 -2.28 -3.33 8.39
N ALA A 557 -1.39 -4.31 8.33
CA ALA A 557 -0.77 -4.88 9.53
C ALA A 557 0.16 -3.87 10.26
N GLY A 558 0.95 -3.09 9.51
CA GLY A 558 2.08 -2.33 10.05
C GLY A 558 3.25 -3.22 10.51
N ARG A 559 4.48 -2.71 10.52
CA ARG A 559 5.65 -3.53 10.84
C ARG A 559 5.80 -3.71 12.36
N ALA A 560 6.16 -4.93 12.77
CA ALA A 560 6.57 -5.26 14.14
C ALA A 560 8.10 -5.22 14.32
N MET A 561 8.87 -5.28 13.23
CA MET A 561 10.33 -5.17 13.24
C MET A 561 10.88 -4.50 11.98
N SER A 562 12.08 -3.92 12.08
CA SER A 562 12.75 -3.28 10.94
C SER A 562 13.17 -4.29 9.86
N ARG A 563 13.22 -3.83 8.61
CA ARG A 563 13.69 -4.62 7.45
C ARG A 563 15.07 -5.25 7.70
N SER A 564 15.99 -4.45 8.24
CA SER A 564 17.36 -4.84 8.59
C SER A 564 17.45 -5.81 9.78
N HIS A 565 16.39 -6.00 10.56
CA HIS A 565 16.29 -7.04 11.58
C HIS A 565 15.79 -8.34 10.94
N ALA A 566 14.64 -8.29 10.25
CA ALA A 566 14.03 -9.45 9.57
C ALA A 566 15.02 -10.19 8.64
N VAL A 567 15.75 -9.43 7.81
CA VAL A 567 16.80 -9.95 6.91
C VAL A 567 17.94 -10.66 7.65
N LYS A 568 18.22 -10.32 8.91
CA LYS A 568 19.24 -10.98 9.73
C LYS A 568 18.73 -12.21 10.49
N THR A 569 17.42 -12.33 10.69
CA THR A 569 16.82 -13.38 11.53
C THR A 569 16.01 -14.41 10.75
N MET A 570 15.71 -14.18 9.45
CA MET A 570 14.82 -15.00 8.64
C MET A 570 15.49 -15.51 7.36
N ASP A 571 15.44 -16.81 7.09
CA ASP A 571 15.90 -17.39 5.81
C ASP A 571 14.77 -17.35 4.76
N SER A 572 15.05 -16.73 3.62
CA SER A 572 14.08 -16.53 2.54
C SER A 572 13.52 -17.84 1.95
N LYS A 573 14.30 -18.93 1.94
CA LYS A 573 13.86 -20.25 1.44
C LYS A 573 12.91 -20.89 2.45
N VAL A 574 13.16 -20.70 3.75
CA VAL A 574 12.25 -21.15 4.82
C VAL A 574 10.91 -20.43 4.71
N VAL A 575 10.91 -19.10 4.58
CA VAL A 575 9.66 -18.31 4.40
C VAL A 575 8.89 -18.78 3.16
N LEU A 576 9.54 -18.86 1.99
CA LEU A 576 8.90 -19.33 0.75
C LEU A 576 8.34 -20.77 0.89
N LYS A 577 9.06 -21.67 1.58
CA LYS A 577 8.59 -23.04 1.83
C LYS A 577 7.40 -23.09 2.79
N LEU A 578 7.36 -22.23 3.80
CA LEU A 578 6.22 -22.12 4.73
C LEU A 578 4.96 -21.63 4.00
N LEU A 579 5.10 -20.62 3.14
CA LEU A 579 4.00 -20.09 2.32
C LEU A 579 3.49 -21.13 1.31
N GLN A 580 4.39 -21.81 0.60
CA GLN A 580 4.03 -22.92 -0.29
C GLN A 580 3.36 -24.08 0.47
N GLY A 581 3.83 -24.40 1.67
CA GLY A 581 3.22 -25.40 2.56
C GLY A 581 1.83 -25.01 3.07
N ARG A 582 1.49 -23.72 3.05
CA ARG A 582 0.15 -23.18 3.32
C ARG A 582 -0.71 -23.03 2.04
N GLY A 583 -0.23 -23.54 0.90
CA GLY A 583 -0.93 -23.47 -0.38
C GLY A 583 -0.81 -22.13 -1.11
N ILE A 584 0.11 -21.25 -0.70
CA ILE A 584 0.27 -19.91 -1.28
C ILE A 584 1.33 -19.95 -2.39
N SER A 585 0.92 -19.62 -3.61
CA SER A 585 1.79 -19.56 -4.81
C SER A 585 2.48 -18.20 -4.90
N VAL A 586 3.76 -18.14 -4.48
CA VAL A 586 4.51 -16.87 -4.36
C VAL A 586 5.45 -16.65 -5.56
N ARG A 587 5.56 -15.40 -6.02
CA ARG A 587 6.58 -14.91 -6.96
C ARG A 587 7.21 -13.61 -6.41
N VAL A 588 8.55 -13.55 -6.38
CA VAL A 588 9.32 -12.41 -5.87
C VAL A 588 10.44 -12.01 -6.82
N ALA A 589 10.61 -10.71 -7.10
CA ALA A 589 11.65 -10.21 -8.00
C ALA A 589 13.08 -10.59 -7.55
N THR A 590 13.33 -10.64 -6.24
CA THR A 590 14.53 -11.27 -5.67
C THR A 590 14.17 -12.11 -4.46
N LYS A 591 14.93 -13.18 -4.18
CA LYS A 591 14.66 -14.08 -3.05
C LYS A 591 14.78 -13.38 -1.70
N HIS A 592 15.69 -12.41 -1.57
CA HIS A 592 15.92 -11.62 -0.35
C HIS A 592 14.64 -10.94 0.18
N LEU A 593 13.81 -10.42 -0.74
CA LEU A 593 12.56 -9.73 -0.44
C LEU A 593 11.50 -10.62 0.25
N ALA A 594 11.66 -11.95 0.23
CA ALA A 594 10.80 -12.85 0.98
C ALA A 594 11.13 -12.88 2.49
N ALA A 595 12.38 -12.62 2.89
CA ALA A 595 12.76 -12.49 4.31
C ALA A 595 12.41 -11.08 4.84
N GLU A 596 12.67 -10.05 4.05
CA GLU A 596 12.40 -8.64 4.40
C GLU A 596 10.92 -8.36 4.73
N GLU A 597 10.01 -9.07 4.04
CA GLU A 597 8.56 -8.85 4.09
C GLU A 597 7.79 -10.10 4.55
N ALA A 598 8.46 -11.02 5.25
CA ALA A 598 7.84 -12.22 5.80
C ALA A 598 6.68 -11.87 6.76
N PRO A 599 5.65 -12.73 6.92
CA PRO A 599 4.52 -12.48 7.83
C PRO A 599 4.93 -12.07 9.24
N GLU A 600 5.97 -12.70 9.78
CA GLU A 600 6.53 -12.47 11.12
C GLU A 600 7.22 -11.09 11.27
N SER A 601 7.45 -10.37 10.16
CA SER A 601 7.93 -8.98 10.18
C SER A 601 6.86 -7.95 10.54
N TYR A 602 5.59 -8.37 10.46
CA TYR A 602 4.41 -7.53 10.59
C TYR A 602 3.69 -7.78 11.92
N LYS A 603 2.86 -6.82 12.36
CA LYS A 603 1.93 -7.05 13.45
C LYS A 603 0.82 -8.01 12.99
N ASP A 604 0.06 -8.50 13.96
CA ASP A 604 -1.14 -9.29 13.68
C ASP A 604 -2.26 -8.40 13.10
N VAL A 605 -2.54 -8.57 11.81
CA VAL A 605 -3.58 -7.82 11.08
C VAL A 605 -4.99 -8.10 11.60
N ASP A 606 -5.28 -9.33 12.04
CA ASP A 606 -6.57 -9.71 12.62
C ASP A 606 -6.76 -8.95 13.95
N ALA A 607 -5.68 -8.75 14.72
CA ALA A 607 -5.67 -7.93 15.93
C ALA A 607 -5.79 -6.41 15.66
N VAL A 608 -5.16 -5.89 14.59
CA VAL A 608 -5.32 -4.48 14.18
C VAL A 608 -6.77 -4.19 13.80
N VAL A 609 -7.34 -5.02 12.93
CA VAL A 609 -8.73 -4.89 12.46
C VAL A 609 -9.73 -5.08 13.60
N ALA A 610 -9.51 -6.04 14.50
CA ALA A 610 -10.34 -6.21 15.70
C ALA A 610 -10.30 -4.96 16.61
N THR A 611 -9.15 -4.29 16.74
CA THR A 611 -9.02 -3.05 17.52
C THR A 611 -9.81 -1.91 16.88
N CYS A 612 -9.63 -1.66 15.57
CA CYS A 612 -10.39 -0.64 14.85
C CYS A 612 -11.91 -0.88 14.87
N HIS A 613 -12.32 -2.16 14.93
CA HIS A 613 -13.72 -2.54 15.03
C HIS A 613 -14.29 -2.35 16.44
N ALA A 614 -13.57 -2.77 17.48
CA ALA A 614 -13.98 -2.58 18.87
C ALA A 614 -13.99 -1.10 19.30
N ALA A 615 -13.10 -0.28 18.74
CA ALA A 615 -13.12 1.18 18.87
C ALA A 615 -14.19 1.87 18.00
N GLY A 616 -14.96 1.11 17.19
CA GLY A 616 -16.02 1.64 16.34
C GLY A 616 -15.58 2.48 15.14
N ILE A 617 -14.28 2.78 14.97
CA ILE A 617 -13.73 3.62 13.88
C ILE A 617 -13.73 2.94 12.50
N SER A 618 -14.15 1.68 12.41
CA SER A 618 -14.56 1.02 11.16
C SER A 618 -15.36 -0.26 11.45
N LYS A 619 -16.21 -0.71 10.53
CA LYS A 619 -16.99 -1.96 10.67
C LYS A 619 -16.37 -3.07 9.82
N LYS A 620 -16.14 -4.27 10.37
CA LYS A 620 -15.70 -5.42 9.56
C LYS A 620 -16.80 -5.83 8.57
N VAL A 621 -16.43 -6.12 7.33
CA VAL A 621 -17.36 -6.61 6.29
C VAL A 621 -16.91 -7.95 5.71
N VAL A 622 -15.65 -8.05 5.26
CA VAL A 622 -15.07 -9.28 4.67
C VAL A 622 -13.66 -9.54 5.22
N ARG A 623 -13.32 -10.81 5.45
CA ARG A 623 -11.94 -11.30 5.63
C ARG A 623 -11.54 -12.14 4.42
N LEU A 624 -10.36 -11.92 3.89
CA LEU A 624 -9.78 -12.66 2.77
C LEU A 624 -8.45 -13.28 3.16
N ARG A 625 -8.11 -14.42 2.56
CA ARG A 625 -6.78 -15.06 2.66
C ARG A 625 -6.09 -15.14 1.30
N PRO A 626 -4.77 -14.86 1.20
CA PRO A 626 -4.03 -14.99 -0.04
C PRO A 626 -3.91 -16.46 -0.46
N ILE A 627 -3.99 -16.69 -1.77
CA ILE A 627 -3.68 -17.97 -2.42
C ILE A 627 -2.55 -17.82 -3.45
N ALA A 628 -2.32 -16.62 -4.00
CA ALA A 628 -1.13 -16.30 -4.77
C ALA A 628 -0.64 -14.87 -4.51
N VAL A 629 0.67 -14.65 -4.49
CA VAL A 629 1.30 -13.36 -4.14
C VAL A 629 2.41 -13.03 -5.14
N ILE A 630 2.29 -11.88 -5.80
CA ILE A 630 3.28 -11.32 -6.71
C ILE A 630 3.88 -10.08 -6.05
N LYS A 631 5.21 -10.08 -5.84
CA LYS A 631 5.92 -9.01 -5.13
C LYS A 631 7.22 -8.61 -5.84
N GLY A 632 7.58 -7.33 -5.77
CA GLY A 632 8.92 -6.85 -6.12
C GLY A 632 9.74 -6.39 -4.93
#